data_AF-A0A1Q7USI5-F1
#
_entry.id   AF-A0A1Q7USI5-F1
#
_cell.length_a   1.000
_cell.length_b   1.000
_cell.length_c   1.000
_cell.angle_alpha   90.00
_cell.angle_beta   90.00
_cell.angle_gamma   90.00
#
_symmetry.space_group_name_H-M   'P 1'
#
loop_
_entity.id
_entity.type
_entity.pdbx_description
1 polymer ?
#
loop_
_entity_poly.entity_id
_entity_poly.type
_entity_poly.pdbx_seq_one_letter_code
_entity_poly.pdbx_strand_id
1 'polypeptide(L)' 'MQYVPFHLAQELWNATPERNWSALRDRVHERQEKKGDFEGVHPTTLLQVINQLAHIGAEYPDSPEELYRVLDEKVHELTD' A
#
# COMPACT_ATOMS: atom_id res chain seq x y z
N MET A 1 -11.65 -7.25 10.50
CA MET A 1 -10.25 -7.45 10.07
C MET A 1 -10.07 -6.66 8.78
N GLN A 2 -9.03 -5.83 8.72
CA GLN A 2 -8.70 -5.08 7.50
C GLN A 2 -7.85 -5.97 6.59
N TYR A 3 -8.00 -5.83 5.29
CA TYR A 3 -7.24 -6.58 4.29
C TYR A 3 -7.01 -5.71 3.05
N VAL A 4 -5.99 -6.00 2.27
CA VAL A 4 -5.67 -5.25 1.05
C VAL A 4 -6.20 -6.03 -0.16
N PRO A 5 -7.24 -5.58 -0.87
CA PRO A 5 -7.67 -6.27 -2.07
C PRO A 5 -6.57 -6.30 -3.14
N PHE A 6 -6.41 -7.43 -3.84
CA PHE A 6 -5.41 -7.55 -4.91
C PHE A 6 -5.56 -6.47 -5.99
N HIS A 7 -6.79 -6.11 -6.35
CA HIS A 7 -7.04 -5.06 -7.34
C HIS A 7 -6.50 -3.69 -6.88
N LEU A 8 -6.64 -3.35 -5.59
CA LEU A 8 -6.11 -2.12 -5.04
C LEU A 8 -4.57 -2.11 -5.10
N ALA A 9 -3.93 -3.22 -4.73
CA ALA A 9 -2.48 -3.36 -4.85
C ALA A 9 -2.02 -3.22 -6.31
N GLN A 10 -2.73 -3.84 -7.25
CA GLN A 10 -2.42 -3.74 -8.67
C GLN A 10 -2.60 -2.30 -9.20
N GLU A 11 -3.66 -1.60 -8.81
CA GLU A 11 -3.87 -0.18 -9.15
C GLU A 11 -2.73 0.70 -8.62
N LEU A 12 -2.38 0.54 -7.34
CA LEU A 12 -1.31 1.32 -6.70
C LEU A 12 0.06 1.01 -7.31
N TRP A 13 0.32 -0.25 -7.65
CA TRP A 13 1.51 -0.65 -8.40
C TRP A 13 1.55 0.02 -9.77
N ASN A 14 0.45 -0.01 -10.53
CA ASN A 14 0.38 0.65 -11.84
C ASN A 14 0.53 2.18 -11.75
N ALA A 15 0.03 2.79 -10.68
CA ALA A 15 0.16 4.22 -10.42
C ALA A 15 1.57 4.65 -9.98
N THR A 16 2.47 3.70 -9.72
CA THR A 16 3.82 3.93 -9.17
C THR A 16 4.90 3.41 -10.12
N PRO A 17 5.13 4.06 -11.28
CA PRO A 17 6.16 3.66 -12.23
C PRO A 17 7.58 3.78 -11.67
N GLU A 18 7.80 4.59 -10.64
CA GLU A 18 9.09 4.79 -9.98
C GLU A 18 9.52 3.63 -9.09
N ARG A 19 8.62 2.65 -8.85
CA ARG A 19 8.89 1.41 -8.10
C ARG A 19 9.60 1.63 -6.77
N ASN A 20 9.10 2.56 -5.96
CA ASN A 20 9.63 2.81 -4.62
C ASN A 20 8.53 3.22 -3.64
N TRP A 21 8.80 3.01 -2.34
CA TRP A 21 7.82 3.24 -1.28
C TRP A 21 7.41 4.70 -1.12
N SER A 22 8.32 5.65 -1.37
CA SER A 22 7.99 7.07 -1.25
C SER A 22 6.97 7.48 -2.32
N ALA A 23 7.19 7.07 -3.57
CA ALA A 23 6.25 7.34 -4.65
C ALA A 23 4.90 6.66 -4.39
N LEU A 24 4.90 5.40 -3.94
CA LEU A 24 3.67 4.68 -3.58
C LEU A 24 2.87 5.40 -2.48
N ARG A 25 3.56 5.88 -1.43
CA ARG A 25 2.95 6.66 -0.35
C ARG A 25 2.27 7.90 -0.90
N ASP A 26 2.96 8.64 -1.77
CA ASP A 26 2.43 9.86 -2.34
C ASP A 26 1.17 9.56 -3.19
N ARG A 27 1.13 8.45 -3.94
CA ARG A 27 -0.08 7.99 -4.66
C ARG A 27 -1.25 7.65 -3.75
N VAL A 28 -0.98 6.96 -2.64
CA VAL A 28 -2.02 6.64 -1.65
C VAL A 28 -2.57 7.93 -1.00
N HIS A 29 -1.71 8.89 -0.70
CA HIS A 29 -2.10 10.19 -0.16
C HIS A 29 -2.95 10.98 -1.16
N GLU A 30 -2.52 11.09 -2.42
CA GLU A 30 -3.27 11.76 -3.49
C GLU A 30 -4.67 11.14 -3.68
N ARG A 31 -4.78 9.79 -3.62
CA ARG A 31 -6.06 9.08 -3.72
C ARG A 31 -6.96 9.37 -2.51
N GLN A 32 -6.39 9.40 -1.30
CA GLN A 32 -7.13 9.75 -0.08
C GLN A 32 -7.71 11.18 -0.15
N GLU A 33 -6.92 12.16 -0.59
CA GLU A 33 -7.37 13.56 -0.73
C GLU A 33 -8.49 13.72 -1.77
N LYS A 34 -8.46 12.92 -2.83
CA LYS A 34 -9.50 12.89 -3.86
C LYS A 34 -10.78 12.15 -3.43
N LYS A 35 -10.89 11.77 -2.14
CA LYS A 35 -11.98 10.92 -1.61
C LYS A 35 -12.13 9.60 -2.38
N GLY A 36 -11.04 9.05 -2.88
CA GLY A 36 -11.05 7.71 -3.46
C GLY A 36 -11.39 6.69 -2.38
N ASP A 37 -12.37 5.85 -2.62
CA ASP A 37 -12.66 4.72 -1.74
C ASP A 37 -11.49 3.73 -1.75
N PHE A 38 -11.13 3.30 -0.54
CA PHE A 38 -10.24 2.17 -0.31
C PHE A 38 -11.11 1.04 0.21
N GLU A 39 -11.35 0.05 -0.63
CA GLU A 39 -12.06 -1.16 -0.23
C GLU A 39 -11.16 -2.03 0.65
N GLY A 40 -11.71 -2.63 1.70
CA GLY A 40 -11.01 -3.61 2.56
C GLY A 40 -10.04 -3.03 3.60
N VAL A 41 -9.39 -1.90 3.33
CA VAL A 41 -8.38 -1.28 4.21
C VAL A 41 -8.60 0.23 4.35
N HIS A 42 -8.43 0.76 5.56
CA HIS A 42 -8.42 2.21 5.76
C HIS A 42 -7.16 2.84 5.15
N PRO A 43 -7.27 3.98 4.44
CA PRO A 43 -6.11 4.63 3.81
C PRO A 43 -5.03 5.01 4.82
N THR A 44 -5.41 5.42 6.04
CA THR A 44 -4.46 5.72 7.11
C THR A 44 -3.65 4.50 7.55
N THR A 45 -4.29 3.33 7.64
CA THR A 45 -3.59 2.06 7.96
C THR A 45 -2.61 1.70 6.84
N LEU A 46 -3.05 1.83 5.59
CA LEU A 46 -2.19 1.57 4.43
C LEU A 46 -0.98 2.53 4.37
N LEU A 47 -1.20 3.83 4.62
CA LEU A 47 -0.12 4.81 4.70
C LEU A 47 0.86 4.50 5.84
N GLN A 48 0.36 4.03 6.99
CA GLN A 48 1.21 3.63 8.11
C GLN A 48 2.10 2.45 7.74
N VAL A 49 1.55 1.42 7.08
CA VAL A 49 2.34 0.28 6.57
C VAL A 49 3.42 0.74 5.60
N ILE A 50 3.06 1.55 4.60
CA ILE A 50 4.00 2.03 3.58
C ILE A 50 5.12 2.86 4.22
N ASN A 51 4.78 3.73 5.18
CA ASN A 51 5.78 4.51 5.92
C ASN A 51 6.73 3.63 6.73
N GLN A 52 6.23 2.56 7.36
CA GLN A 52 7.10 1.61 8.07
C GLN A 52 8.06 0.92 7.12
N LEU A 53 7.56 0.39 5.99
CA LEU A 53 8.38 -0.28 4.97
C LEU A 53 9.45 0.66 4.40
N ALA A 54 9.09 1.91 4.11
CA ALA A 54 10.04 2.93 3.68
C ALA A 54 11.10 3.23 4.76
N HIS A 55 10.68 3.33 6.03
CA HIS A 55 11.57 3.66 7.15
C HIS A 55 12.61 2.57 7.42
N ILE A 56 12.22 1.30 7.33
CA ILE A 56 13.13 0.17 7.53
C ILE A 56 14.00 -0.13 6.30
N GLY A 57 13.80 0.60 5.20
CA GLY A 57 14.53 0.38 3.95
C GLY A 57 14.18 -0.96 3.28
N ALA A 58 12.94 -1.43 3.43
CA ALA A 58 12.49 -2.65 2.77
C ALA A 58 12.61 -2.50 1.24
N GLU A 59 12.98 -3.59 0.56
CA GLU A 59 13.03 -3.60 -0.90
C GLU A 59 11.62 -3.42 -1.48
N TYR A 60 11.53 -2.67 -2.58
CA TYR A 60 10.25 -2.47 -3.24
C TYR A 60 9.92 -3.70 -4.11
N PRO A 61 8.67 -4.20 -4.10
CA PRO A 61 8.28 -5.39 -4.85
C PRO A 61 8.40 -5.24 -6.36
N ASP A 62 8.85 -6.30 -7.04
CA ASP A 62 9.00 -6.35 -8.50
C ASP A 62 7.69 -6.63 -9.23
N SER A 63 6.68 -7.13 -8.52
CA SER A 63 5.37 -7.53 -9.07
C SER A 63 4.19 -6.99 -8.25
N PRO A 64 3.01 -6.79 -8.86
CA PRO A 64 1.80 -6.42 -8.12
C PRO A 64 1.36 -7.50 -7.13
N GLU A 65 1.64 -8.78 -7.42
CA GLU A 65 1.38 -9.92 -6.53
C GLU A 65 2.21 -9.85 -5.25
N GLU A 66 3.50 -9.54 -5.35
CA GLU A 66 4.34 -9.37 -4.18
C GLU A 66 3.96 -8.11 -3.39
N LEU A 67 3.61 -7.02 -4.08
CA LEU A 67 3.11 -5.82 -3.41
C LEU A 67 1.85 -6.12 -2.60
N TYR A 68 0.89 -6.84 -3.20
CA TYR A 68 -0.29 -7.31 -2.49
C TYR A 68 0.08 -8.11 -1.24
N ARG A 69 0.95 -9.12 -1.38
CA ARG A 69 1.34 -9.99 -0.25
C ARG A 69 1.97 -9.19 0.88
N VAL A 70 2.93 -8.31 0.56
CA VAL A 70 3.63 -7.49 1.55
C VAL A 70 2.66 -6.54 2.27
N LEU A 71 1.79 -5.85 1.52
CA LEU A 71 0.85 -4.90 2.11
C LEU A 71 -0.22 -5.62 2.95
N ASP A 72 -0.79 -6.71 2.44
CA ASP A 72 -1.83 -7.48 3.13
C ASP A 72 -1.31 -8.11 4.42
N GLU A 73 -0.11 -8.71 4.40
CA GLU A 73 0.54 -9.27 5.58
C GLU A 73 0.76 -8.21 6.66
N LYS A 74 1.31 -7.05 6.29
CA LYS A 74 1.58 -5.95 7.23
C LYS A 74 0.31 -5.29 7.78
N VAL A 75 -0.75 -5.21 6.97
CA VAL A 75 -2.06 -4.72 7.43
C VAL A 75 -2.67 -5.68 8.44
N HIS A 76 -2.57 -7.00 8.21
CA HIS A 76 -3.01 -7.99 9.18
C HIS A 76 -2.22 -7.89 10.49
N GLU A 77 -0.88 -7.81 10.44
CA GLU A 77 -0.03 -7.65 11.64
C GLU A 77 -0.34 -6.40 12.48
N LEU A 78 -0.82 -5.32 11.85
CA LEU A 78 -1.18 -4.08 12.54
C LEU A 78 -2.59 -4.06 13.13
N THR A 79 -3.45 -4.99 12.70
CA THR A 79 -4.88 -4.99 13.04
C THR A 79 -5.34 -6.23 13.81
N ASP A 80 -4.45 -7.21 14.01
CA ASP A 80 -4.55 -8.28 15.00
C ASP A 80 -4.08 -7.79 16.38
#